data_AF-A0A9X5X7F1-F1
#
_entry.id   AF-A0A9X5X7F1-F1
#
_cell.length_a   1.000
_cell.length_b   1.000
_cell.length_c   1.000
_cell.angle_alpha   90.00
_cell.angle_beta   90.00
_cell.angle_gamma   90.00
#
_symmetry.space_group_name_H-M   'P 1'
#
loop_
_entity.id
_entity.type
_entity.pdbx_description
1 polymer ?
#
loop_
_entity_poly.entity_id
_entity_poly.type
_entity_poly.pdbx_seq_one_letter_code
_entity_poly.pdbx_strand_id
1 'polypeptide(L)'
;AFHHDRFADFCAQLAQLCGMEMVLPMNTGAEAVETAVKTARKWGYRVKGVPDGRARIVVASDNFHGRTTTLISFSTDAEARTDFGPFTPGFDIVPYGDLAALRAAVTEETVAVLLEPIQGEAGVLVPPPGYLAGVRELTRERNVLFVADEIQSGLGRTGRTFACEHEGVVPDVYVLG
;
A
#
# COMPACT_ATOMS: atom_id res chain seq x y z
N ALA A 1 -14.13 19.64 5.80
CA ALA A 1 -12.74 20.03 5.50
C ALA A 1 -12.63 21.54 5.65
N PHE A 2 -11.54 22.05 6.21
CA PHE A 2 -11.24 23.47 6.19
C PHE A 2 -10.56 23.78 4.86
N HIS A 3 -11.10 24.74 4.10
CA HIS A 3 -10.49 25.21 2.86
C HIS A 3 -9.69 26.48 3.15
N HIS A 4 -8.48 26.55 2.63
CA HIS A 4 -7.63 27.74 2.67
C HIS A 4 -6.98 27.96 1.31
N ASP A 5 -6.43 29.15 1.11
CA ASP A 5 -5.87 29.66 -0.16
C ASP A 5 -4.65 28.88 -0.69
N ARG A 6 -4.09 27.93 0.07
CA ARG A 6 -2.98 27.07 -0.35
C ARG A 6 -3.38 25.63 -0.64
N PHE A 7 -4.57 25.20 -0.24
CA PHE A 7 -4.96 23.79 -0.30
C PHE A 7 -5.07 23.27 -1.75
N ALA A 8 -5.67 24.07 -2.63
CA ALA A 8 -5.82 23.70 -4.03
C ALA A 8 -4.47 23.56 -4.74
N ASP A 9 -3.58 24.54 -4.55
CA ASP A 9 -2.24 24.53 -5.15
C ASP A 9 -1.39 23.36 -4.63
N PHE A 10 -1.47 23.07 -3.32
CA PHE A 10 -0.81 21.92 -2.73
C PHE A 10 -1.27 20.61 -3.39
N CYS A 11 -2.58 20.38 -3.47
CA CYS A 11 -3.12 19.17 -4.09
C CYS A 11 -2.74 19.07 -5.58
N ALA A 12 -2.81 20.18 -6.33
CA ALA A 12 -2.48 20.19 -7.75
C ALA A 12 -1.00 19.89 -8.01
N GLN A 13 -0.09 20.51 -7.25
CA GLN A 13 1.35 20.27 -7.39
C GLN A 13 1.75 18.86 -6.97
N LEU A 14 1.16 18.34 -5.88
CA LEU A 14 1.43 16.97 -5.43
C LEU A 14 0.87 15.93 -6.42
N ALA A 15 -0.34 16.16 -6.94
CA ALA A 15 -0.91 15.33 -8.00
C ALA A 15 0.01 15.28 -9.23
N GLN A 16 0.50 16.44 -9.68
CA GLN A 16 1.44 16.54 -10.79
C GLN A 16 2.77 15.83 -10.51
N LEU A 17 3.33 15.99 -9.30
CA LEU A 17 4.57 15.32 -8.88
C LEU A 17 4.43 13.80 -8.92
N CYS A 18 3.31 13.27 -8.40
CA CYS A 18 3.04 11.84 -8.34
C CYS A 18 2.56 11.25 -9.67
N GLY A 19 2.26 12.07 -10.69
CA GLY A 19 1.58 11.62 -11.90
C GLY A 19 0.18 11.06 -11.63
N MET A 20 -0.51 11.59 -10.61
CA MET A 20 -1.84 11.15 -10.15
C MET A 20 -2.89 12.24 -10.41
N GLU A 21 -4.16 11.86 -10.43
CA GLU A 21 -5.27 12.80 -10.66
C GLU A 21 -5.82 13.41 -9.37
N MET A 22 -5.67 12.72 -8.25
CA MET A 22 -6.35 13.03 -6.99
C MET A 22 -5.39 12.92 -5.81
N VAL A 23 -5.57 13.81 -4.83
CA VAL A 23 -4.82 13.83 -3.57
C VAL A 23 -5.82 13.87 -2.42
N LEU A 24 -5.59 13.05 -1.40
CA LEU A 24 -6.35 13.05 -0.15
C LEU A 24 -5.39 13.22 1.03
N PRO A 25 -5.19 14.45 1.53
CA PRO A 25 -4.29 14.69 2.65
C PRO A 25 -4.87 14.13 3.94
N MET A 26 -4.04 13.38 4.68
CA MET A 26 -4.27 12.94 6.06
C MET A 26 -3.21 13.58 6.97
N ASN A 27 -3.18 13.22 8.26
CA ASN A 27 -2.23 13.83 9.21
C ASN A 27 -1.02 12.93 9.51
N THR A 28 -1.18 11.60 9.38
CA THR A 28 -0.12 10.63 9.68
C THR A 28 -0.04 9.53 8.63
N GLY A 29 1.09 8.84 8.56
CA GLY A 29 1.26 7.66 7.72
C GLY A 29 0.22 6.56 8.01
N ALA A 30 -0.06 6.30 9.29
CA ALA A 30 -1.07 5.31 9.68
C ALA A 30 -2.48 5.67 9.16
N GLU A 31 -2.87 6.94 9.21
CA GLU A 31 -4.14 7.40 8.65
C GLU A 31 -4.15 7.31 7.11
N ALA A 32 -3.01 7.55 6.46
CA ALA A 32 -2.88 7.42 5.02
C ALA A 32 -3.03 5.95 4.58
N VAL A 33 -2.41 4.99 5.28
CA VAL A 33 -2.60 3.56 4.99
C VAL A 33 -4.02 3.10 5.30
N GLU A 34 -4.62 3.48 6.43
CA GLU A 34 -6.03 3.17 6.73
C GLU A 34 -6.97 3.70 5.65
N THR A 35 -6.67 4.87 5.11
CA THR A 35 -7.41 5.48 3.99
C THR A 35 -7.21 4.70 2.69
N ALA A 36 -6.01 4.21 2.41
CA ALA A 36 -5.74 3.35 1.26
C ALA A 36 -6.49 2.01 1.36
N VAL A 37 -6.49 1.37 2.54
CA VAL A 37 -7.25 0.15 2.83
C VAL A 37 -8.75 0.36 2.57
N LYS A 38 -9.31 1.48 3.07
CA LYS A 38 -10.73 1.82 2.85
C LYS A 38 -11.04 2.09 1.39
N THR A 39 -10.16 2.81 0.70
CA THR A 39 -10.31 3.11 -0.73
C THR A 39 -10.29 1.82 -1.56
N ALA A 40 -9.33 0.93 -1.32
CA ALA A 40 -9.21 -0.35 -2.00
C ALA A 40 -10.44 -1.23 -1.78
N ARG A 41 -10.91 -1.37 -0.54
CA ARG A 41 -12.14 -2.12 -0.23
C ARG A 41 -13.37 -1.52 -0.93
N LYS A 42 -13.56 -0.20 -0.83
CA LYS A 42 -14.70 0.49 -1.44
C LYS A 42 -14.70 0.35 -2.96
N TRP A 43 -13.53 0.46 -3.60
CA TRP A 43 -13.36 0.20 -5.02
C TRP A 43 -13.63 -1.27 -5.36
N GLY A 44 -13.11 -2.20 -4.54
CA GLY A 44 -13.35 -3.63 -4.67
C GLY A 44 -14.82 -4.01 -4.71
N TYR A 45 -15.61 -3.45 -3.80
CA TYR A 45 -17.06 -3.71 -3.74
C TYR A 45 -17.84 -3.00 -4.85
N ARG A 46 -17.51 -1.74 -5.16
CA ARG A 46 -18.32 -0.90 -6.05
C ARG A 46 -17.94 -0.99 -7.52
N VAL A 47 -16.70 -1.33 -7.82
CA VAL A 47 -16.13 -1.27 -9.17
C VAL A 47 -15.64 -2.65 -9.60
N LYS A 48 -14.80 -3.32 -8.81
CA LYS A 48 -14.35 -4.69 -9.13
C LYS A 48 -15.48 -5.72 -9.01
N GLY A 49 -16.42 -5.52 -8.09
CA GLY A 49 -17.58 -6.39 -7.89
C GLY A 49 -17.35 -7.57 -6.95
N VAL A 50 -16.37 -7.48 -6.05
CA VAL A 50 -16.16 -8.49 -5.00
C VAL A 50 -17.40 -8.55 -4.08
N PRO A 51 -17.88 -9.73 -3.64
CA PRO A 51 -19.03 -9.81 -2.75
C PRO A 51 -18.81 -9.06 -1.43
N ASP A 52 -19.89 -8.56 -0.84
CA ASP A 52 -19.83 -7.79 0.41
C ASP A 52 -19.11 -8.57 1.53
N GLY A 53 -18.24 -7.88 2.27
CA GLY A 53 -17.43 -8.46 3.34
C GLY A 53 -16.31 -9.41 2.89
N ARG A 54 -16.11 -9.65 1.59
CA ARG A 54 -15.12 -10.62 1.07
C ARG A 54 -13.83 -10.01 0.52
N ALA A 55 -13.69 -8.69 0.50
CA ALA A 55 -12.48 -8.05 -0.04
C ALA A 55 -11.22 -8.45 0.74
N ARG A 56 -10.21 -8.95 0.02
CA ARG A 56 -8.90 -9.33 0.56
C ARG A 56 -7.80 -8.37 0.10
N ILE A 57 -6.84 -8.09 0.96
CA ILE A 57 -5.65 -7.29 0.62
C ILE A 57 -4.42 -8.13 0.91
N VAL A 58 -3.55 -8.31 -0.10
CA VAL A 58 -2.27 -9.01 0.10
C VAL A 58 -1.25 -8.00 0.63
N VAL A 59 -0.53 -8.38 1.69
CA VAL A 59 0.58 -7.62 2.28
C VAL A 59 1.79 -8.52 2.44
N ALA A 60 2.98 -7.94 2.63
CA ALA A 60 4.19 -8.70 2.91
C ALA A 60 4.36 -9.00 4.41
N SER A 61 5.05 -10.10 4.74
CA SER A 61 5.61 -10.32 6.08
C SER A 61 6.58 -9.19 6.41
N ASP A 62 6.75 -8.92 7.70
CA ASP A 62 7.70 -7.93 8.25
C ASP A 62 7.38 -6.48 7.86
N ASN A 63 6.16 -6.25 7.35
CA ASN A 63 5.68 -4.91 7.03
C ASN A 63 5.59 -4.01 8.27
N PHE A 64 5.84 -2.72 8.06
CA PHE A 64 5.50 -1.68 9.01
C PHE A 64 4.65 -0.60 8.34
N HIS A 65 3.33 -0.73 8.50
CA HIS A 65 2.38 0.24 7.95
C HIS A 65 1.74 1.14 9.02
N GLY A 66 2.15 0.99 10.29
CA GLY A 66 1.66 1.78 11.42
C GLY A 66 1.13 0.93 12.57
N ARG A 67 0.47 1.60 13.54
CA ARG A 67 0.14 1.02 14.86
C ARG A 67 -1.36 1.04 15.21
N THR A 68 -2.25 1.37 14.27
CA THR A 68 -3.69 1.24 14.52
C THR A 68 -4.09 -0.23 14.57
N THR A 69 -5.25 -0.55 15.16
CA THR A 69 -5.75 -1.91 15.27
C THR A 69 -5.80 -2.65 13.92
N THR A 70 -6.20 -1.99 12.83
CA THR A 70 -6.19 -2.61 11.49
C THR A 70 -4.77 -2.91 11.02
N LEU A 71 -3.84 -1.97 11.18
CA LEU A 71 -2.48 -2.10 10.64
C LEU A 71 -1.70 -3.20 11.37
N ILE A 72 -1.84 -3.27 12.69
CA ILE A 72 -1.28 -4.39 13.46
C ILE A 72 -2.01 -5.72 13.16
N SER A 73 -3.23 -5.71 12.61
CA SER A 73 -3.96 -6.94 12.26
C SER A 73 -3.30 -7.75 11.14
N PHE A 74 -2.40 -7.15 10.37
CA PHE A 74 -1.64 -7.81 9.31
C PHE A 74 -0.11 -7.68 9.49
N SER A 75 0.34 -7.25 10.67
CA SER A 75 1.76 -7.32 11.04
C SER A 75 2.19 -8.76 11.35
N THR A 76 3.47 -9.08 11.18
CA THR A 76 4.09 -10.31 11.69
C THR A 76 4.99 -10.06 12.90
N ASP A 77 5.12 -8.81 13.34
CA ASP A 77 5.86 -8.44 14.55
C ASP A 77 5.02 -8.78 15.80
N ALA A 78 5.57 -9.63 16.65
CA ALA A 78 4.92 -10.05 17.89
C ALA A 78 4.76 -8.89 18.87
N GLU A 79 5.70 -7.94 18.93
CA GLU A 79 5.60 -6.77 19.82
C GLU A 79 4.50 -5.81 19.39
N ALA A 80 4.26 -5.69 18.09
CA ALA A 80 3.14 -4.90 17.56
C ALA A 80 1.77 -5.55 17.76
N ARG A 81 1.69 -6.87 17.99
CA ARG A 81 0.42 -7.63 17.98
C ARG A 81 -0.02 -8.21 19.32
N THR A 82 0.92 -8.59 20.18
CA THR A 82 0.59 -9.34 21.40
C THR A 82 -0.40 -8.56 22.26
N ASP A 83 -1.45 -9.23 22.74
CA ASP A 83 -2.51 -8.68 23.61
C ASP A 83 -3.40 -7.56 23.03
N PHE A 84 -3.41 -7.34 21.70
CA PHE A 84 -4.27 -6.32 21.04
C PHE A 84 -5.47 -6.88 20.26
N GLY A 85 -5.78 -8.17 20.40
CA GLY A 85 -6.90 -8.82 19.69
C GLY A 85 -8.29 -8.41 20.20
N PRO A 86 -9.37 -8.71 19.44
CA PRO A 86 -9.39 -9.44 18.16
C PRO A 86 -8.95 -8.59 16.96
N PHE A 87 -8.37 -9.25 15.95
CA PHE A 87 -7.80 -8.59 14.78
C PHE A 87 -8.80 -8.43 13.64
N THR A 88 -8.63 -7.37 12.86
CA THR A 88 -9.39 -7.05 11.65
C THR A 88 -9.07 -8.08 10.55
N PRO A 89 -10.06 -8.81 10.01
CA PRO A 89 -9.83 -9.80 8.96
C PRO A 89 -9.65 -9.15 7.58
N GLY A 90 -9.42 -9.98 6.56
CA GLY A 90 -9.38 -9.59 5.16
C GLY A 90 -7.98 -9.24 4.64
N PHE A 91 -6.95 -9.83 5.24
CA PHE A 91 -5.56 -9.68 4.81
C PHE A 91 -4.91 -11.05 4.57
N ASP A 92 -4.11 -11.14 3.52
CA ASP A 92 -3.25 -12.29 3.20
C ASP A 92 -1.79 -11.85 3.33
N ILE A 93 -1.02 -12.54 4.17
CA ILE A 93 0.40 -12.23 4.39
C ILE A 93 1.24 -13.19 3.55
N VAL A 94 2.14 -12.65 2.72
CA VAL A 94 3.11 -13.41 1.92
C VAL A 94 4.54 -13.00 2.26
N PRO A 95 5.57 -13.84 2.07
CA PRO A 95 6.95 -13.43 2.27
C PRO A 95 7.33 -12.22 1.40
N TYR A 96 8.02 -11.24 1.98
CA TYR A 96 8.51 -10.08 1.22
C TYR A 96 9.50 -10.50 0.12
N GLY A 97 9.43 -9.86 -1.04
CA GLY A 97 10.31 -10.18 -2.18
C GLY A 97 9.99 -11.49 -2.92
N ASP A 98 8.98 -12.25 -2.49
CA ASP A 98 8.57 -13.50 -3.15
C ASP A 98 7.38 -13.26 -4.10
N LEU A 99 7.69 -13.04 -5.38
CA LEU A 99 6.67 -12.83 -6.42
C LEU A 99 5.80 -14.08 -6.67
N ALA A 100 6.34 -15.28 -6.46
CA ALA A 100 5.60 -16.51 -6.68
C ALA A 100 4.55 -16.72 -5.58
N ALA A 101 4.92 -16.50 -4.31
CA ALA A 101 3.99 -16.51 -3.19
C ALA A 101 2.90 -15.45 -3.36
N LEU A 102 3.28 -14.23 -3.77
CA LEU A 102 2.32 -13.16 -4.04
C LEU A 102 1.35 -13.53 -5.16
N ARG A 103 1.84 -14.10 -6.27
CA ARG A 103 0.98 -14.61 -7.36
C ARG A 103 0.01 -15.69 -6.90
N ALA A 104 0.43 -16.59 -6.00
CA ALA A 104 -0.42 -17.64 -5.46
C ALA A 104 -1.50 -17.11 -4.50
N ALA A 105 -1.22 -16.01 -3.79
CA ALA A 105 -2.17 -15.41 -2.84
C ALA A 105 -3.23 -14.51 -3.51
N VAL A 106 -2.97 -14.00 -4.71
CA VAL A 106 -3.94 -13.17 -5.44
C VAL A 106 -5.08 -14.04 -5.99
N THR A 107 -6.30 -13.71 -5.60
CA THR A 107 -7.55 -14.38 -6.00
C THR A 107 -8.54 -13.39 -6.61
N GLU A 108 -9.70 -13.88 -7.05
CA GLU A 108 -10.81 -13.03 -7.51
C GLU A 108 -11.33 -12.06 -6.42
N GLU A 109 -11.14 -12.40 -5.15
CA GLU A 109 -11.55 -11.59 -4.00
C GLU A 109 -10.50 -10.56 -3.57
N THR A 110 -9.29 -10.62 -4.16
CA THR A 110 -8.21 -9.68 -3.86
C THR A 110 -8.51 -8.32 -4.48
N VAL A 111 -8.49 -7.24 -3.69
CA VAL A 111 -8.77 -5.88 -4.16
C VAL A 111 -7.52 -5.01 -4.21
N ALA A 112 -6.49 -5.34 -3.42
CA ALA A 112 -5.21 -4.65 -3.46
C ALA A 112 -4.04 -5.55 -3.06
N VAL A 113 -2.85 -5.15 -3.52
CA VAL A 113 -1.55 -5.50 -2.96
C VAL A 113 -1.02 -4.22 -2.31
N LEU A 114 -0.72 -4.25 -1.01
CA LEU A 114 -0.16 -3.13 -0.26
C LEU A 114 1.25 -3.50 0.18
N LEU A 115 2.26 -2.76 -0.28
CA LEU A 115 3.67 -3.05 -0.02
C LEU A 115 4.50 -1.78 0.15
N GLU A 116 5.52 -1.87 0.99
CA GLU A 116 6.66 -0.94 0.95
C GLU A 116 7.58 -1.32 -0.24
N PRO A 117 7.99 -0.38 -1.11
CA PRO A 117 8.98 -0.65 -2.16
C PRO A 117 10.34 -1.11 -1.61
N ILE A 118 10.68 -0.67 -0.39
CA ILE A 118 11.80 -1.13 0.44
C ILE A 118 11.26 -1.15 1.87
N GLN A 119 11.31 -2.29 2.56
CA GLN A 119 10.86 -2.35 3.95
C GLN A 119 11.90 -1.72 4.86
N GLY A 120 11.56 -0.63 5.54
CA GLY A 120 12.57 0.07 6.35
C GLY A 120 12.68 -0.44 7.77
N GLU A 121 11.58 -0.51 8.53
CA GLU A 121 11.60 -0.96 9.93
C GLU A 121 11.99 -2.44 10.08
N ALA A 122 11.85 -3.24 9.02
CA ALA A 122 12.33 -4.62 8.93
C ALA A 122 13.86 -4.74 8.79
N GLY A 123 14.59 -3.62 8.80
CA GLY A 123 16.05 -3.58 8.65
C GLY A 123 16.53 -3.19 7.26
N VAL A 124 15.80 -2.30 6.57
CA VAL A 124 16.14 -1.77 5.23
C VAL A 124 16.30 -2.91 4.20
N LEU A 125 15.23 -3.68 4.04
CA LEU A 125 15.19 -4.81 3.12
C LEU A 125 14.87 -4.32 1.70
N VAL A 126 15.87 -4.36 0.82
CA VAL A 126 15.72 -4.09 -0.61
C VAL A 126 15.23 -5.37 -1.29
N PRO A 127 14.13 -5.33 -2.06
CA PRO A 127 13.62 -6.54 -2.71
C PRO A 127 14.53 -6.99 -3.86
N PRO A 128 14.40 -8.25 -4.33
CA PRO A 128 15.12 -8.71 -5.51
C PRO A 128 14.81 -7.86 -6.74
N PRO A 129 15.77 -7.65 -7.67
CA PRO A 129 15.52 -6.90 -8.89
C PRO A 129 14.35 -7.46 -9.70
N GLY A 130 13.48 -6.58 -10.17
CA GLY A 130 12.28 -6.92 -10.96
C GLY A 130 11.07 -7.32 -10.10
N TYR A 131 11.19 -7.31 -8.77
CA TYR A 131 10.08 -7.64 -7.88
C TYR A 131 8.92 -6.65 -8.03
N LEU A 132 9.20 -5.34 -7.97
CA LEU A 132 8.15 -4.32 -8.05
C LEU A 132 7.53 -4.27 -9.45
N ALA A 133 8.34 -4.43 -10.50
CA ALA A 133 7.86 -4.57 -11.87
C ALA A 133 6.91 -5.78 -12.02
N GLY A 134 7.29 -6.93 -11.46
CA GLY A 134 6.46 -8.13 -11.45
C GLY A 134 5.16 -7.98 -10.65
N VAL A 135 5.20 -7.28 -9.50
CA VAL A 135 3.99 -6.92 -8.74
C VAL A 135 3.07 -6.03 -9.57
N ARG A 136 3.60 -5.02 -10.25
CA ARG A 136 2.82 -4.13 -11.10
C ARG A 136 2.17 -4.86 -12.28
N GLU A 137 2.90 -5.77 -12.91
CA GLU A 137 2.38 -6.60 -14.00
C GLU A 137 1.22 -7.48 -13.50
N LEU A 138 1.43 -8.21 -12.42
CA LEU A 138 0.42 -9.09 -11.84
C LEU A 138 -0.83 -8.32 -11.40
N THR A 139 -0.66 -7.17 -10.74
CA THR A 139 -1.80 -6.36 -10.28
C THR A 139 -2.63 -5.82 -11.44
N ARG A 140 -2.00 -5.43 -12.56
CA ARG A 140 -2.74 -5.09 -13.81
C ARG A 140 -3.44 -6.31 -14.39
N GLU A 141 -2.75 -7.44 -14.52
CA GLU A 141 -3.29 -8.70 -15.07
C GLU A 141 -4.56 -9.13 -14.31
N ARG A 142 -4.57 -8.97 -12.98
CA ARG A 142 -5.64 -9.45 -12.09
C ARG A 142 -6.67 -8.40 -11.72
N ASN A 143 -6.59 -7.20 -12.31
CA ASN A 143 -7.43 -6.05 -11.94
C ASN A 143 -7.44 -5.88 -10.40
N VAL A 144 -6.26 -5.71 -9.82
CA VAL A 144 -6.00 -5.50 -8.39
C VAL A 144 -5.25 -4.19 -8.26
N LEU A 145 -5.55 -3.39 -7.24
CA LEU A 145 -4.81 -2.14 -7.02
C LEU A 145 -3.41 -2.45 -6.48
N PHE A 146 -2.38 -1.84 -7.06
CA PHE A 146 -1.09 -1.75 -6.40
C PHE A 146 -1.03 -0.48 -5.54
N VAL A 147 -0.92 -0.66 -4.22
CA VAL A 147 -0.73 0.41 -3.24
C VAL A 147 0.73 0.38 -2.78
N ALA A 148 1.50 1.40 -3.15
CA ALA A 148 2.89 1.55 -2.71
C ALA A 148 2.95 2.45 -1.47
N ASP A 149 3.43 1.89 -0.37
CA ASP A 149 3.77 2.66 0.82
C ASP A 149 5.17 3.27 0.68
N GLU A 150 5.18 4.53 0.28
CA GLU A 150 6.38 5.34 0.05
C GLU A 150 6.57 6.37 1.17
N ILE A 151 5.95 6.15 2.35
CA ILE A 151 6.10 7.03 3.52
C ILE A 151 7.58 7.17 3.90
N GLN A 152 8.32 6.06 3.93
CA GLN A 152 9.74 6.07 4.32
C GLN A 152 10.69 6.11 3.12
N SER A 153 10.34 5.42 2.03
CA SER A 153 11.21 5.21 0.86
C SER A 153 11.07 6.27 -0.23
N GLY A 154 10.00 7.06 -0.19
CA GLY A 154 9.71 8.10 -1.16
C GLY A 154 10.42 9.43 -0.90
N LEU A 155 9.97 10.43 -1.65
CA LEU A 155 10.39 11.83 -1.60
C LEU A 155 11.92 12.02 -1.59
N GLY A 156 12.62 11.28 -2.44
CA GLY A 156 14.07 11.43 -2.63
C GLY A 156 14.94 10.51 -1.78
N ARG A 157 14.38 9.79 -0.80
CA ARG A 157 15.16 8.98 0.16
C ARG A 157 16.09 7.99 -0.53
N THR A 158 15.63 7.37 -1.61
CA THR A 158 16.35 6.30 -2.33
C THR A 158 17.10 6.81 -3.57
N GLY A 159 17.22 8.14 -3.75
CA GLY A 159 17.87 8.76 -4.92
C GLY A 159 16.96 8.96 -6.14
N ARG A 160 15.66 8.64 -5.99
CA ARG A 160 14.57 8.90 -6.94
C ARG A 160 13.42 9.58 -6.20
N THR A 161 12.48 10.22 -6.90
CA THR A 161 11.34 10.86 -6.22
C THR A 161 10.52 9.80 -5.48
N PHE A 162 10.29 8.66 -6.13
CA PHE A 162 9.66 7.48 -5.55
C PHE A 162 10.56 6.27 -5.75
N ALA A 163 10.67 5.41 -4.76
CA ALA A 163 11.45 4.18 -4.83
C ALA A 163 10.96 3.26 -5.97
N CYS A 164 9.66 3.25 -6.27
CA CYS A 164 9.10 2.55 -7.43
C CYS A 164 9.73 2.98 -8.78
N GLU A 165 10.27 4.19 -8.91
CA GLU A 165 10.89 4.68 -10.15
C GLU A 165 12.17 3.89 -10.52
N HIS A 166 12.83 3.25 -9.55
CA HIS A 166 14.02 2.42 -9.84
C HIS A 166 13.70 1.25 -10.77
N GLU A 167 12.46 0.79 -10.80
CA GLU A 167 11.98 -0.25 -11.70
C GLU A 167 10.96 0.28 -12.73
N GLY A 168 10.82 1.60 -12.88
CA GLY A 168 9.87 2.21 -13.81
C GLY A 168 8.40 1.92 -13.46
N VAL A 169 8.10 1.70 -12.19
CA VAL A 169 6.75 1.33 -11.72
C VAL A 169 5.97 2.56 -11.30
N VAL A 170 4.72 2.63 -11.75
CA VAL A 170 3.71 3.58 -11.25
C VAL A 170 2.57 2.77 -10.59
N PRO A 171 2.41 2.81 -9.26
CA PRO A 171 1.32 2.15 -8.54
C PRO A 171 -0.03 2.82 -8.84
N ASP A 172 -1.12 2.19 -8.44
CA ASP A 172 -2.45 2.81 -8.56
C ASP A 172 -2.71 3.79 -7.40
N VAL A 173 -2.04 3.60 -6.27
CA VAL A 173 -2.10 4.48 -5.10
C VAL A 173 -0.70 4.62 -4.51
N TYR A 174 -0.26 5.87 -4.31
CA TYR A 174 0.87 6.18 -3.44
C TYR A 174 0.36 6.53 -2.04
N VAL A 175 1.06 6.02 -1.01
CA VAL A 175 0.93 6.50 0.36
C VAL A 175 2.22 7.24 0.71
N LEU A 176 2.11 8.49 1.15
CA LEU A 176 3.22 9.40 1.43
C LEU A 176 3.09 9.99 2.83
N GLY A 177 4.21 10.37 3.46
CA GLY A 177 4.25 10.94 4.81
C GLY A 177 5.59 11.54 5.19
#